data_AF-A0A816HVJ3-F1
#
_entry.id   AF-A0A816HVJ3-F1
#
_cell.length_a   1.000
_cell.length_b   1.000
_cell.length_c   1.000
_cell.angle_alpha   90.00
_cell.angle_beta   90.00
_cell.angle_gamma   90.00
#
_symmetry.space_group_name_H-M   'P 1'
#
loop_
_entity.id
_entity.type
_entity.pdbx_description
1 polymer ?
#
loop_
_entity_poly.entity_id
_entity_poly.type
_entity_poly.pdbx_seq_one_letter_code
_entity_poly.pdbx_strand_id
1 'polypeptide(L)'
;NKVDRAAERVVTREMGEKLAGEYDVTYLETSAKTGLNVEVCFKAIGQALLQQLDSSIANGESPSQTLTNLVQLNDQSQRRPLCCSYS
;
A
#
# COMPACT_ATOMS: atom_id res chain seq x y z
N ASN A 1 -5.88 -4.35 -7.47
CA ASN A 1 -7.35 -4.21 -7.35
C ASN A 1 -8.03 -4.72 -8.62
N LYS A 2 -9.32 -5.09 -8.56
CA LYS A 2 -10.17 -5.64 -9.65
C LYS A 2 -9.76 -7.03 -10.17
N VAL A 3 -9.19 -7.88 -9.33
CA VAL A 3 -8.78 -9.24 -9.73
C VAL A 3 -9.94 -10.12 -10.23
N ASP A 4 -11.18 -9.76 -9.89
CA ASP A 4 -12.40 -10.40 -10.40
C ASP A 4 -12.60 -10.23 -11.91
N ARG A 5 -11.94 -9.26 -12.56
CA ARG A 5 -12.00 -9.03 -14.01
C ARG A 5 -10.83 -9.68 -14.74
N ALA A 6 -10.58 -10.96 -14.46
CA ALA A 6 -9.44 -11.70 -15.02
C ALA A 6 -9.38 -11.71 -16.56
N ALA A 7 -10.55 -11.71 -17.23
CA ALA A 7 -10.63 -11.66 -18.69
C ALA A 7 -10.17 -10.33 -19.31
N GLU A 8 -10.17 -9.24 -18.54
CA GLU A 8 -9.69 -7.92 -18.97
C GLU A 8 -8.28 -7.63 -18.42
N ARG A 9 -7.59 -8.64 -17.91
CA ARG A 9 -6.27 -8.49 -17.30
C ARG A 9 -5.24 -8.12 -18.35
N VAL A 10 -4.70 -6.90 -18.23
CA VAL A 10 -3.58 -6.41 -19.06
C VAL A 10 -2.24 -6.44 -18.33
N VAL A 11 -2.25 -6.52 -16.99
CA VAL A 11 -1.05 -6.66 -16.15
C VAL A 11 -1.04 -8.06 -15.53
N THR A 12 -0.01 -8.85 -15.84
CA THR A 12 0.18 -10.16 -15.23
C THR A 12 0.67 -10.03 -13.79
N ARG A 13 0.49 -11.09 -13.02
CA ARG A 13 0.90 -11.12 -11.62
C ARG A 13 2.40 -10.92 -11.49
N GLU A 14 3.18 -11.56 -12.35
CA GLU A 14 4.64 -11.53 -12.36
C GLU A 14 5.18 -10.12 -12.61
N MET A 15 4.53 -9.35 -13.50
CA MET A 15 4.90 -7.94 -13.73
C MET A 15 4.64 -7.08 -12.49
N GLY A 16 3.52 -7.32 -11.80
CA GLY A 16 3.20 -6.64 -10.55
C GLY A 16 4.20 -6.97 -9.43
N GLU A 17 4.53 -8.25 -9.26
CA GLU A 17 5.51 -8.71 -8.28
C GLU A 17 6.92 -8.20 -8.58
N LYS A 18 7.34 -8.23 -9.86
CA LYS A 18 8.65 -7.72 -10.27
C LYS A 18 8.78 -6.23 -9.93
N LEU A 19 7.79 -5.42 -10.29
CA LEU A 19 7.81 -3.99 -10.01
C LEU A 19 7.85 -3.74 -8.49
N ALA A 20 7.07 -4.49 -7.72
CA ALA A 20 7.06 -4.34 -6.28
C ALA A 20 8.43 -4.67 -5.64
N GLY A 21 9.11 -5.70 -6.15
CA GLY A 21 10.49 -6.02 -5.76
C GLY A 21 11.50 -4.93 -6.14
N GLU A 22 11.33 -4.25 -7.28
CA GLU A 22 12.19 -3.13 -7.70
C GLU A 22 12.08 -1.91 -6.77
N TYR A 23 10.90 -1.67 -6.19
CA TYR A 23 10.64 -0.55 -5.27
C TYR A 23 10.69 -0.93 -3.80
N ASP A 24 11.00 -2.19 -3.47
CA ASP A 24 10.98 -2.74 -2.11
C ASP A 24 9.64 -2.50 -1.38
N VAL A 25 8.54 -2.73 -2.10
CA VAL A 25 7.17 -2.63 -1.59
C VAL A 25 6.43 -3.95 -1.74
N THR A 26 5.38 -4.14 -0.94
CA THR A 26 4.55 -5.35 -1.00
C THR A 26 3.55 -5.28 -2.15
N TYR A 27 3.45 -6.35 -2.95
CA TYR A 27 2.40 -6.55 -3.95
C TYR A 27 1.23 -7.36 -3.38
N LEU A 28 -0.01 -6.90 -3.60
CA LEU A 28 -1.22 -7.65 -3.23
C LEU A 28 -2.35 -7.42 -4.25
N GLU A 29 -2.86 -8.51 -4.82
CA GLU A 29 -4.05 -8.46 -5.67
C GLU A 29 -5.32 -8.49 -4.81
N THR A 30 -6.21 -7.53 -5.02
CA THR A 30 -7.47 -7.37 -4.29
C THR A 30 -8.66 -7.27 -5.25
N SER A 31 -9.86 -7.63 -4.79
CA SER A 31 -11.12 -7.25 -5.44
C SER A 31 -12.01 -6.53 -4.44
N ALA A 32 -12.23 -5.24 -4.67
CA ALA A 32 -13.22 -4.49 -3.92
C ALA A 32 -14.66 -4.98 -4.17
N LYS A 33 -14.93 -5.61 -5.32
CA LYS A 33 -16.27 -6.11 -5.69
C LYS A 33 -16.64 -7.36 -4.91
N THR A 34 -15.71 -8.32 -4.82
CA THR A 34 -15.96 -9.61 -4.14
C THR A 34 -15.47 -9.62 -2.70
N GLY A 35 -14.74 -8.58 -2.26
CA GLY A 35 -14.08 -8.53 -0.96
C GLY A 35 -12.77 -9.31 -0.90
N LEU A 36 -12.34 -9.93 -2.01
CA LEU A 36 -11.12 -10.75 -2.04
C LEU A 36 -9.89 -9.92 -1.63
N ASN A 37 -9.17 -10.43 -0.63
CA ASN A 37 -7.92 -9.88 -0.07
C ASN A 37 -8.04 -8.44 0.48
N VAL A 38 -9.25 -7.87 0.59
CA VAL A 38 -9.43 -6.53 1.16
C VAL A 38 -9.03 -6.52 2.63
N GLU A 39 -9.54 -7.45 3.42
CA GLU A 39 -9.22 -7.57 4.84
C GLU A 39 -7.73 -7.86 5.08
N VAL A 40 -7.15 -8.77 4.29
CA VAL A 40 -5.72 -9.12 4.35
C VAL A 40 -4.86 -7.88 4.05
N CYS A 41 -5.25 -7.06 3.06
CA CYS A 41 -4.56 -5.83 2.73
C CYS A 41 -4.49 -4.87 3.92
N PHE A 42 -5.64 -4.58 4.55
CA PHE A 42 -5.69 -3.68 5.70
C PHE A 42 -4.92 -4.21 6.91
N LYS A 43 -5.00 -5.53 7.18
CA LYS A 43 -4.22 -6.17 8.24
C LYS A 43 -2.71 -6.07 8.00
N ALA A 44 -2.26 -6.34 6.78
CA ALA A 44 -0.84 -6.24 6.42
C ALA A 44 -0.31 -4.81 6.59
N ILE A 45 -1.07 -3.81 6.16
CA ILE A 45 -0.72 -2.39 6.36
C ILE A 45 -0.63 -2.07 7.87
N GLY A 46 -1.63 -2.47 8.65
CA GLY A 46 -1.63 -2.23 10.10
C GLY A 46 -0.45 -2.89 10.81
N GLN A 47 -0.11 -4.13 10.44
CA GLN A 47 1.05 -4.85 10.99
C GLN A 47 2.37 -4.18 10.63
N ALA A 48 2.54 -3.73 9.38
CA ALA A 48 3.75 -3.02 8.95
C ALA A 48 3.94 -1.72 9.74
N LEU A 49 2.87 -0.97 10.00
CA LEU A 49 2.92 0.25 10.81
C LEU A 49 3.30 -0.06 12.27
N LEU A 50 2.72 -1.10 12.87
CA LEU A 50 3.06 -1.51 14.23
C LEU A 50 4.53 -1.92 14.36
N GLN A 51 5.07 -2.68 13.40
CA GLN A 51 6.48 -3.07 13.38
C GLN A 51 7.43 -1.87 13.31
N GLN A 52 7.08 -0.85 12.52
CA GLN A 52 7.86 0.39 12.45
C GLN A 52 7.80 1.18 13.75
N LEU A 53 6.65 1.24 14.41
CA LEU A 53 6.51 1.86 15.72
C LEU A 53 7.35 1.14 16.77
N ASP A 54 7.24 -0.19 16.84
CA ASP A 54 8.02 -1.01 17.78
C ASP A 54 9.53 -0.80 17.58
N SER A 55 9.97 -0.72 16.33
CA SER A 55 11.37 -0.43 15.99
C SER A 55 11.81 0.96 16.44
N SER A 56 10.95 1.98 16.24
CA SER A 56 11.25 3.36 16.64
C SER A 56 11.29 3.52 18.16
N ILE A 57 10.39 2.84 18.87
CA ILE A 57 10.38 2.78 20.34
C ILE A 57 11.64 2.11 20.86
N ALA A 58 12.09 1.02 20.24
CA ALA A 58 13.36 0.37 20.60
C ALA A 58 14.57 1.30 20.41
N ASN A 59 14.50 2.24 19.46
CA ASN A 59 15.51 3.27 19.23
C ASN A 59 15.36 4.50 20.16
N GLY A 60 14.40 4.50 21.09
CA GLY A 60 14.18 5.58 22.05
C GLY A 60 13.37 6.76 21.51
N GLU A 61 12.72 6.62 20.35
CA GLU A 61 11.88 7.66 19.75
C GLU A 61 10.48 7.70 20.40
N SER A 62 9.87 8.88 20.42
CA SER A 62 8.52 9.04 20.95
C SER A 62 7.49 8.40 20.02
N PRO A 63 6.63 7.48 20.50
CA PRO A 63 5.60 6.84 19.68
C PRO A 63 4.69 7.85 18.97
N SER A 64 4.39 8.96 19.65
CA SER A 64 3.50 10.01 19.12
C SER A 64 4.12 10.77 17.96
N GLN A 65 5.44 11.01 18.00
CA GLN A 65 6.15 11.67 16.91
C GLN A 65 6.35 10.74 15.72
N THR A 66 6.71 9.47 15.98
CA THR A 66 6.84 8.44 14.94
C THR A 66 5.54 8.25 14.17
N LEU A 67 4.40 8.10 14.87
CA LEU A 67 3.10 7.92 14.23
C LEU A 67 2.72 9.11 13.33
N THR A 68 3.02 10.33 13.78
CA THR A 68 2.79 11.56 13.00
C THR A 68 3.61 11.55 11.71
N ASN A 69 4.89 11.22 11.80
CA ASN A 69 5.79 11.16 10.64
C ASN A 69 5.38 10.09 9.62
N LEU A 70 4.96 8.91 10.08
CA LEU A 70 4.50 7.81 9.22
C LEU A 70 3.24 8.19 8.42
N VAL A 71 2.31 8.94 9.03
CA VAL A 71 1.11 9.42 8.34
C VAL A 71 1.43 10.54 7.34
N GLN A 72 2.35 11.44 7.67
CA GLN A 72 2.74 12.55 6.78
C GLN A 72 3.49 12.09 5.52
N LEU A 73 4.31 11.03 5.60
CA LEU A 73 5.04 10.48 4.44
C LEU A 73 4.10 9.93 3.36
N ASN A 74 2.90 9.51 3.74
CA ASN A 74 1.89 9.01 2.80
C ASN A 74 1.21 10.14 1.99
N ASP A 75 1.26 11.39 2.46
CA ASP A 75 0.64 12.56 1.80
C ASP A 75 1.53 13.15 0.69
N GLN A 76 2.86 13.12 0.87
CA GLN A 76 3.83 13.61 -0.13
C GLN A 76 3.82 12.77 -1.43
N SER A 77 3.43 11.50 -1.33
CA SER A 77 3.34 10.55 -2.45
C SER A 77 2.11 10.77 -3.35
N GLN A 78 1.14 11.58 -2.91
CA GLN A 78 -0.15 11.79 -3.59
C GLN A 78 -0.30 13.13 -4.30
N ARG A 79 0.74 13.99 -4.32
CA ARG A 79 0.73 15.20 -5.17
C ARG A 79 1.09 14.88 -6.62
N ARG A 80 0.26 14.08 -7.29
CA ARG A 80 0.19 14.07 -8.76
C ARG A 80 -1.04 14.88 -9.19
N PRO A 81 -0.91 15.79 -10.16
CA PRO A 81 -1.99 16.69 -10.53
C PRO A 81 -3.15 15.91 -11.16
N LEU A 82 -4.36 16.33 -10.76
CA LEU A 82 -5.69 15.99 -11.27
C LEU A 82 -5.68 15.64 -12.77
N CYS A 83 -5.62 14.35 -13.12
CA CYS A 83 -5.83 13.87 -14.48
C CYS A 83 -7.24 13.27 -14.64
N CYS A 84 -8.26 14.12 -14.52
CA CYS A 84 -9.58 13.87 -15.08
C CYS A 84 -9.97 15.07 -15.95
N SER A 85 -9.45 15.08 -17.18
CA SER A 85 -10.15 15.72 -18.29
C SER A 85 -10.15 14.72 -19.44
N TYR A 86 -11.35 14.21 -19.76
CA TYR A 86 -11.62 13.67 -21.07
C TYR A 86 -13.03 14.11 -21.45
N SER A 87 -13.10 14.77 -22.61
CA SER A 87 -14.30 15.16 -23.36
C SER A 87 -15.14 13.96 -23.78
#